data_AF-A0A4R8WPR4-F1
#
_entry.id   AF-A0A4R8WPR4-F1
#
_cell.length_a   1.000
_cell.length_b   1.000
_cell.length_c   1.000
_cell.angle_alpha   90.00
_cell.angle_beta   90.00
_cell.angle_gamma   90.00
#
_symmetry.space_group_name_H-M   'P 1'
#
loop_
_entity.id
_entity.type
_entity.pdbx_description
1 polymer ?
#
loop_
_entity_poly.entity_id
_entity_poly.type
_entity_poly.pdbx_seq_one_letter_code
_entity_poly.pdbx_strand_id
1 'polypeptide(L)'
;MGELDDINSLEQAAEYLKIEPTKLRRLVSQRKIAYLKQGNKITFPRAAIEAYVTANTTQLPEAPPNPWGLTESSLRRVQRGRQ
;
A
#
# COMPACT_ATOMS: atom_id res chain seq x y z
N MET A 1 -1.08 17.11 -6.80
CA MET A 1 -0.49 15.79 -6.50
C MET A 1 0.75 16.11 -5.70
N GLY A 2 0.79 15.78 -4.40
CA GLY A 2 1.92 16.18 -3.55
C GLY A 2 3.21 15.55 -4.08
N GLU A 3 4.20 16.37 -4.37
CA GLU A 3 5.51 15.94 -4.85
C GLU A 3 6.35 15.47 -3.67
N LEU A 4 7.13 14.39 -3.85
CA LEU A 4 8.05 13.90 -2.82
C LEU A 4 9.40 14.59 -2.99
N ASP A 5 9.80 15.38 -1.99
CA ASP A 5 11.17 15.87 -1.84
C ASP A 5 12.13 14.72 -1.50
N ASP A 6 13.44 14.94 -1.60
CA ASP A 6 14.44 13.95 -1.17
C ASP A 6 14.27 13.56 0.31
N ILE A 7 13.85 14.52 1.15
CA ILE A 7 13.61 14.36 2.58
C ILE A 7 12.25 14.96 2.92
N ASN A 8 11.32 14.11 3.39
CA ASN A 8 9.94 14.50 3.67
C ASN A 8 9.67 14.57 5.16
N SER A 9 8.86 15.54 5.57
CA SER A 9 8.31 15.62 6.91
C SER A 9 7.21 14.58 7.12
N LEU A 10 6.84 14.33 8.38
CA LEU A 10 5.77 13.38 8.70
C LEU A 10 4.45 13.71 8.01
N GLU A 11 4.10 14.99 7.93
CA GLU A 11 2.86 15.47 7.30
C GLU A 11 2.89 15.23 5.77
N GLN A 12 3.99 15.58 5.10
CA GLN A 12 4.17 15.36 3.66
C GLN A 12 4.13 13.86 3.30
N ALA A 13 4.83 13.03 4.07
CA ALA A 13 4.82 11.58 3.85
C ALA A 13 3.42 10.98 4.07
N ALA A 14 2.67 11.50 5.04
CA ALA A 14 1.29 11.08 5.30
C ALA A 14 0.34 11.51 4.16
N GLU A 15 0.49 12.73 3.66
CA GLU A 15 -0.28 13.25 2.52
C GLU A 15 -0.03 12.41 1.26
N TYR A 16 1.24 12.11 0.96
CA TYR A 16 1.61 11.29 -0.19
C TYR A 16 1.00 9.89 -0.12
N LEU A 17 1.12 9.24 1.04
CA LEU A 17 0.55 7.90 1.29
C LEU A 17 -0.97 7.92 1.46
N LYS A 18 -1.60 9.10 1.49
CA LYS A 18 -3.03 9.32 1.76
C LYS A 18 -3.50 8.61 3.03
N ILE A 19 -2.70 8.69 4.09
CA ILE A 19 -3.01 8.14 5.41
C ILE A 19 -2.97 9.22 6.48
N GLU A 20 -3.57 8.94 7.62
CA GLU A 20 -3.47 9.86 8.76
C GLU A 20 -2.03 9.90 9.33
N PRO A 21 -1.56 11.07 9.77
CA PRO A 21 -0.27 11.24 10.45
C PRO A 21 -0.09 10.31 11.67
N THR A 22 -1.17 10.07 12.42
CA THR A 22 -1.21 9.16 13.56
C THR A 22 -0.91 7.71 13.16
N LYS A 23 -1.45 7.27 12.02
CA LYS A 23 -1.19 5.96 11.43
C LYS A 23 0.27 5.85 10.99
N LEU A 24 0.82 6.91 10.36
CA LEU A 24 2.24 6.93 9.98
C LEU A 24 3.16 6.86 11.21
N ARG A 25 2.85 7.56 12.31
CA ARG A 25 3.59 7.44 13.59
C ARG A 25 3.56 6.01 14.12
N ARG A 26 2.43 5.31 13.98
CA ARG A 26 2.32 3.90 14.37
C ARG A 26 3.16 2.98 13.49
N LEU A 27 3.24 3.25 12.18
CA LEU A 27 4.13 2.49 11.28
C LEU A 27 5.61 2.68 11.65
N VAL A 28 6.00 3.89 12.04
CA VAL A 28 7.33 4.19 12.57
C VAL A 28 7.60 3.41 13.86
N SER A 29 6.67 3.43 14.83
CA SER A 29 6.86 2.71 16.10
C SER A 29 6.95 1.19 15.90
N GLN A 30 6.20 0.67 14.93
CA GLN A 30 6.23 -0.73 14.52
C GLN A 30 7.42 -1.09 13.62
N ARG A 31 8.29 -0.13 13.27
CA ARG A 31 9.42 -0.30 12.34
C ARG A 31 9.02 -0.88 10.98
N LYS A 32 7.82 -0.55 10.50
CA LYS A 32 7.31 -0.98 9.18
C LYS A 32 7.73 -0.08 8.03
N ILE A 33 8.17 1.14 8.34
CA ILE A 33 8.70 2.11 7.37
C ILE A 33 10.04 2.62 7.86
N ALA A 34 11.00 2.79 6.94
CA ALA A 34 12.29 3.36 7.27
C ALA A 34 12.15 4.88 7.49
N TYR A 35 12.88 5.40 8.47
CA TYR A 35 12.86 6.81 8.85
C TYR A 35 14.22 7.25 9.36
N LEU A 36 14.49 8.55 9.26
CA LEU A 36 15.64 9.19 9.86
C LEU A 36 15.18 10.02 11.05
N LYS A 37 15.92 9.93 12.16
CA LYS A 37 15.66 10.73 13.35
C LYS A 37 16.81 11.72 13.55
N GLN A 38 16.50 13.01 13.43
CA GLN A 38 17.44 14.10 13.68
C GLN A 38 16.95 14.86 14.93
N GLY A 39 17.52 14.51 16.09
CA GLY A 39 17.07 15.03 17.38
C GLY A 39 15.61 14.66 17.66
N ASN A 40 14.74 15.66 17.79
CA ASN A 40 13.30 15.48 17.99
C ASN A 40 12.49 15.42 16.68
N LYS A 41 13.14 15.64 15.52
CA LYS A 41 12.47 15.61 14.22
C LYS A 41 12.62 14.23 13.58
N ILE A 42 11.53 13.77 12.96
CA ILE A 42 11.49 12.53 12.18
C ILE A 42 11.28 12.93 10.72
N THR A 43 12.15 12.43 9.86
CA THR A 43 12.10 12.66 8.42
C THR A 43 12.14 11.36 7.64
N PHE A 44 11.60 11.39 6.43
CA PHE A 44 11.41 10.23 5.59
C PHE A 44 12.11 10.46 4.25
N PRO A 45 13.19 9.71 3.96
CA PRO A 45 13.77 9.71 2.62
C PRO A 45 12.74 9.24 1.61
N ARG A 46 12.73 9.83 0.41
CA ARG A 46 11.84 9.41 -0.68
C ARG A 46 11.88 7.90 -0.93
N ALA A 47 13.10 7.35 -1.01
CA ALA A 47 13.31 5.92 -1.25
C ALA A 47 12.66 5.01 -0.20
N ALA A 48 12.57 5.46 1.06
CA ALA A 48 11.93 4.70 2.13
C ALA A 48 10.40 4.64 1.95
N ILE A 49 9.79 5.74 1.49
CA ILE A 49 8.37 5.82 1.21
C ILE A 49 8.02 4.95 0.00
N GLU A 50 8.80 5.06 -1.08
CA GLU A 50 8.61 4.26 -2.29
C GLU A 50 8.77 2.76 -1.99
N ALA A 51 9.81 2.36 -1.24
CA ALA A 51 10.00 0.97 -0.82
C ALA A 51 8.81 0.44 0.00
N TYR A 52 8.24 1.27 0.88
CA TYR A 52 7.04 0.90 1.63
C TYR A 52 5.84 0.69 0.71
N VAL A 53 5.62 1.59 -0.26
CA VAL A 53 4.54 1.46 -1.25
C VAL A 53 4.71 0.20 -2.07
N THR A 54 5.90 -0.09 -2.59
CA THR A 54 6.18 -1.31 -3.34
C THR A 54 5.92 -2.56 -2.52
N ALA A 55 6.37 -2.60 -1.26
CA ALA A 55 6.21 -3.77 -0.39
C ALA A 55 4.75 -4.01 0.06
N ASN A 56 3.94 -2.95 0.14
CA ASN A 56 2.54 -3.03 0.63
C ASN A 56 1.51 -2.87 -0.49
N THR A 57 1.95 -2.71 -1.74
CA THR A 57 1.08 -2.78 -2.91
C THR A 57 0.85 -4.24 -3.21
N THR A 58 -0.26 -4.77 -2.70
CA THR A 58 -0.76 -6.07 -3.15
C THR A 58 -1.18 -5.90 -4.61
N GLN A 59 -0.43 -6.49 -5.53
CA GLN A 59 -0.93 -6.72 -6.88
C GLN A 59 -2.25 -7.45 -6.73
N LEU A 60 -3.35 -6.79 -7.11
CA LEU A 60 -4.64 -7.47 -7.24
C LEU A 60 -4.38 -8.72 -8.09
N PRO A 61 -4.80 -9.92 -7.63
CA PRO A 61 -4.69 -11.10 -8.47
C PRO A 61 -5.32 -10.76 -9.82
N GLU A 62 -4.64 -11.16 -10.90
CA GLU A 62 -5.12 -10.95 -12.26
C GLU A 62 -6.62 -11.24 -12.32
N ALA A 63 -7.36 -10.36 -12.99
CA ALA A 63 -8.81 -10.45 -13.05
C ALA A 63 -9.19 -11.92 -13.33
N PRO A 64 -10.12 -12.49 -12.55
CA PRO A 64 -10.49 -13.88 -12.70
C PRO A 64 -10.78 -14.17 -14.17
N PRO A 65 -10.44 -15.37 -14.69
CA PRO A 65 -10.49 -15.70 -16.11
C PRO A 65 -11.91 -15.69 -16.72
N ASN A 66 -12.91 -15.22 -15.97
CA ASN A 66 -14.27 -15.03 -16.43
C ASN A 66 -14.78 -13.61 -16.12
N PRO A 67 -15.67 -13.06 -16.96
CA PRO A 67 -16.21 -11.72 -16.78
C PRO A 67 -17.15 -11.59 -15.56
N TRP A 68 -17.52 -12.71 -14.94
CA TRP A 68 -18.47 -12.76 -13.82
C TRP A 68 -17.80 -12.87 -12.43
N GLY A 69 -16.47 -12.88 -12.35
CA GLY A 69 -15.76 -13.00 -11.08
C GLY A 69 -15.97 -14.33 -10.36
N LEU A 70 -16.39 -15.37 -11.06
CA LEU A 70 -16.70 -16.68 -10.48
C LEU A 70 -15.41 -17.45 -10.19
N THR A 71 -15.39 -18.12 -9.05
CA THR A 71 -14.37 -19.14 -8.75
C THR A 71 -14.54 -20.35 -9.67
N GLU A 72 -13.48 -21.14 -9.85
CA GLU A 72 -13.47 -22.31 -10.73
C GLU A 72 -14.58 -23.33 -10.35
N SER A 73 -14.82 -23.50 -9.03
CA SER A 73 -15.88 -24.35 -8.49
C SER A 73 -17.28 -23.88 -8.90
N SER A 74 -17.52 -22.57 -8.89
CA SER A 74 -18.79 -21.97 -9.31
C SER A 74 -18.99 -22.10 -10.83
N LEU A 75 -17.92 -21.96 -11.62
CA LEU A 75 -17.95 -22.14 -13.07
C LEU A 75 -18.35 -23.56 -13.46
N ARG A 76 -17.79 -24.59 -12.79
CA ARG A 76 -18.17 -26.00 -13.00
C ARG A 76 -19.63 -26.29 -12.64
N ARG A 77 -20.22 -25.56 -11.68
CA ARG A 77 -21.62 -25.73 -11.29
C ARG A 77 -22.56 -25.21 -12.37
N VAL A 78 -22.28 -24.02 -12.91
CA VAL A 78 -23.06 -23.42 -14.00
C VAL A 78 -22.99 -24.26 -15.27
N GLN A 79 -21.81 -24.79 -15.61
CA GLN A 79 -21.65 -25.68 -16.77
C GLN A 79 -22.44 -27.00 -16.63
N ARG A 80 -22.47 -27.59 -15.43
CA ARG A 80 -23.23 -28.82 -15.18
C ARG A 80 -24.75 -28.64 -15.16
N GLY A 81 -25.24 -27.51 -14.65
CA GLY A 81 -26.69 -27.23 -14.60
C GLY A 81 -27.31 -26.85 -15.95
N ARG A 82 -26.52 -26.80 -17.03
CA ARG A 82 -26.97 -26.43 -18.38
C ARG A 82 -27.15 -27.64 -19.32
N GLN A 83 -26.86 -28.86 -18.87
CA GLN A 83 -27.19 -30.10 -19.59
C GLN A 83 -28.53 -30.67 -19.15
#